data_AF-A0A9N8HK50-F1
#
_entry.id   AF-A0A9N8HK50-F1
#
_cell.length_a   1.000
_cell.length_b   1.000
_cell.length_c   1.000
_cell.angle_alpha   90.00
_cell.angle_beta   90.00
_cell.angle_gamma   90.00
#
_symmetry.space_group_name_H-M   'P 1'
#
loop_
_entity.id
_entity.type
_entity.pdbx_description
1 polymer ?
#
loop_
_entity_poly.entity_id
_entity_poly.type
_entity_poly.pdbx_seq_one_letter_code
_entity_poly.pdbx_strand_id
1 'polypeptide(L)'
;MDATATAATTTALDMAGFEELDRTVAEQLQREEDLEREALDDAMAQAFQHRGDEDKQSKAMDWQGEGELAFLQQLQWEEELESLDTFFLDEEEEDQKKASIEQEECDRAVARQLQRDEQEEDCDMAVARQLQRDEQEEQMILDMVVAQEFQRAEEEQGNKNHSLNHPSKQEVFDLLVPSQKNAIDYVKRKAKDMHNKSLPKLQSRFINLGFTPEDLQQCLDYIQDDATIVIHLRESTLSLLVKDTHYRNLFETNTSGGTRDKSARGGWESHMFGGCYNSSACFDRPKYGCLNVSGDVRGVRSARSYGNIFMILQPNVRYRSTFFSKDTGAFVTSATLATHEFYAHVLDGYSNDDLSSMINVCKSARAGGIESNCRSYKEVQIHGPVCLATDIQALSVPGRYQTASEVLKKDVLEFQKKANCNILWQDDLLNPEAD
;
A
#
# COMPACT_ATOMS: atom_id res chain seq x y z
N MET A 1 29.95 16.67 36.28
CA MET A 1 28.76 16.99 37.09
C MET A 1 27.94 18.00 36.29
N ASP A 2 26.74 17.76 35.82
CA ASP A 2 25.91 16.56 35.71
C ASP A 2 24.82 16.94 34.69
N ALA A 3 24.95 16.49 33.44
CA ALA A 3 23.95 16.71 32.38
C ALA A 3 23.31 15.38 31.91
N THR A 4 23.72 14.29 32.56
CA THR A 4 23.20 12.93 32.34
C THR A 4 22.04 12.59 33.27
N ALA A 5 21.79 13.39 34.32
CA ALA A 5 20.70 13.17 35.26
C ALA A 5 19.34 13.73 34.82
N THR A 6 19.26 14.63 33.84
CA THR A 6 17.99 15.32 33.51
C THR A 6 17.17 14.61 32.42
N ALA A 7 17.79 13.86 31.51
CA ALA A 7 17.08 13.15 30.43
C ALA A 7 16.47 11.81 30.88
N ALA A 8 17.01 11.18 31.92
CA ALA A 8 16.45 9.96 32.50
C ALA A 8 15.13 10.22 33.24
N THR A 9 14.97 11.40 33.85
CA THR A 9 13.79 11.74 34.67
C THR A 9 12.58 12.11 33.81
N THR A 10 12.78 12.70 32.62
CA THR A 10 11.66 13.06 31.72
C THR A 10 11.05 11.83 31.04
N THR A 11 11.86 10.81 30.73
CA THR A 11 11.38 9.58 30.08
C THR A 11 10.64 8.65 31.05
N ALA A 12 10.95 8.72 32.35
CA ALA A 12 10.26 7.92 33.38
C ALA A 12 8.88 8.51 33.77
N LEU A 13 8.68 9.82 33.62
CA LEU A 13 7.40 10.49 33.89
C LEU A 13 6.35 10.24 32.80
N ASP A 14 6.74 10.08 31.54
CA ASP A 14 5.82 9.79 30.43
C ASP A 14 5.32 8.32 30.41
N MET A 15 6.15 7.37 30.85
CA MET A 15 5.76 5.96 30.93
C MET A 15 4.77 5.68 32.08
N ALA A 16 4.96 6.35 33.23
CA ALA A 16 4.07 6.19 34.39
C ALA A 16 2.66 6.73 34.11
N GLY A 17 2.54 7.82 33.34
CA GLY A 17 1.24 8.39 32.95
C GLY A 17 0.47 7.53 31.93
N PHE A 18 1.16 6.74 31.11
CA PHE A 18 0.52 5.84 30.16
C PHE A 18 0.01 4.56 30.83
N GLU A 19 0.76 4.00 31.78
CA GLU A 19 0.33 2.84 32.58
C GLU A 19 -0.86 3.18 33.51
N GLU A 20 -0.91 4.41 34.04
CA GLU A 20 -2.04 4.88 34.87
C GLU A 20 -3.31 5.07 34.03
N LEU A 21 -3.19 5.54 32.78
CA LEU A 21 -4.32 5.65 31.85
C LEU A 21 -4.88 4.27 31.45
N ASP A 22 -4.00 3.31 31.14
CA ASP A 22 -4.38 1.96 30.71
C ASP A 22 -5.08 1.18 31.84
N ARG A 23 -4.61 1.37 33.09
CA ARG A 23 -5.27 0.83 34.28
C ARG A 23 -6.66 1.44 34.49
N THR A 24 -6.81 2.74 34.26
CA THR A 24 -8.10 3.43 34.44
C THR A 24 -9.13 2.98 33.40
N VAL A 25 -8.70 2.75 32.14
CA VAL A 25 -9.57 2.22 31.08
C VAL A 25 -9.96 0.76 31.35
N ALA A 26 -9.02 -0.07 31.82
CA ALA A 26 -9.32 -1.45 32.21
C ALA A 26 -10.31 -1.53 33.39
N GLU A 27 -10.17 -0.65 34.39
CA GLU A 27 -11.11 -0.54 35.50
C GLU A 27 -12.51 -0.06 35.07
N GLN A 28 -12.61 0.79 34.03
CA GLN A 28 -13.90 1.19 33.46
C GLN A 28 -14.58 0.06 32.69
N LEU A 29 -13.84 -0.67 31.86
CA LEU A 29 -14.36 -1.81 31.10
C LEU A 29 -14.86 -2.92 32.03
N GLN A 30 -14.10 -3.24 33.09
CA GLN A 30 -14.53 -4.25 34.07
C GLN A 30 -15.82 -3.83 34.79
N ARG A 31 -15.98 -2.53 35.06
CA ARG A 31 -17.17 -1.98 35.71
C ARG A 31 -18.40 -1.99 34.80
N GLU A 32 -18.21 -1.81 33.49
CA GLU A 32 -19.28 -1.98 32.50
C GLU A 32 -19.69 -3.45 32.37
N GLU A 33 -18.75 -4.38 32.33
CA GLU A 33 -19.05 -5.83 32.31
C GLU A 33 -19.78 -6.29 33.59
N ASP A 34 -19.40 -5.77 34.76
CA ASP A 34 -20.07 -6.10 36.02
C ASP A 34 -21.50 -5.54 36.07
N LEU A 35 -21.74 -4.34 35.52
CA LEU A 35 -23.08 -3.74 35.39
C LEU A 35 -23.96 -4.50 34.39
N GLU A 36 -23.40 -4.98 33.28
CA GLU A 36 -24.12 -5.83 32.32
C GLU A 36 -24.49 -7.18 32.92
N ARG A 37 -23.61 -7.79 33.73
CA ARG A 37 -23.93 -9.02 34.47
C ARG A 37 -25.01 -8.82 35.53
N GLU A 38 -24.94 -7.74 36.30
CA GLU A 38 -25.97 -7.41 37.30
C GLU A 38 -27.33 -7.18 36.63
N ALA A 39 -27.36 -6.50 35.47
CA ALA A 39 -28.58 -6.33 34.69
C ALA A 39 -29.13 -7.66 34.13
N LEU A 40 -28.26 -8.61 33.77
CA LEU A 40 -28.66 -9.94 33.30
C LEU A 40 -29.23 -10.80 34.43
N ASP A 41 -28.61 -10.74 35.62
CA ASP A 41 -29.08 -11.43 36.82
C ASP A 41 -30.43 -10.86 37.31
N ASP A 42 -30.61 -9.54 37.27
CA ASP A 42 -31.90 -8.89 37.56
C ASP A 42 -32.98 -9.27 36.53
N ALA A 43 -32.64 -9.34 35.24
CA ALA A 43 -33.57 -9.78 34.19
C ALA A 43 -33.96 -11.26 34.36
N MET A 44 -33.02 -12.12 34.76
CA MET A 44 -33.30 -13.52 35.08
C MET A 44 -34.16 -13.65 36.35
N ALA A 45 -33.89 -12.87 37.40
CA ALA A 45 -34.70 -12.86 38.62
C ALA A 45 -36.15 -12.39 38.35
N GLN A 46 -36.34 -11.38 37.51
CA GLN A 46 -37.66 -10.92 37.07
C GLN A 46 -38.38 -11.96 36.21
N ALA A 47 -37.66 -12.68 35.34
CA ALA A 47 -38.22 -13.79 34.55
C ALA A 47 -38.64 -14.98 35.41
N PHE A 48 -37.94 -15.24 36.53
CA PHE A 48 -38.32 -16.25 37.52
C PHE A 48 -39.50 -15.82 38.39
N GLN A 49 -39.62 -14.53 38.76
CA GLN A 49 -40.79 -14.00 39.47
C GLN A 49 -42.06 -14.02 38.61
N HIS A 50 -41.96 -13.81 37.29
CA HIS A 50 -43.11 -13.88 36.38
C HIS A 50 -43.56 -15.31 36.00
N ARG A 51 -42.76 -16.35 36.29
CA ARG A 51 -43.17 -17.76 36.15
C ARG A 51 -43.74 -18.37 37.44
N GLY A 52 -43.71 -17.65 38.56
CA GLY A 52 -44.11 -18.14 39.88
C GLY A 52 -45.50 -17.69 40.36
N ASP A 53 -46.22 -16.85 39.61
CA ASP A 53 -47.48 -16.21 40.05
C ASP A 53 -48.74 -16.65 39.28
N GLU A 54 -48.65 -17.72 38.48
CA GLU A 54 -49.81 -18.39 37.86
C GLU A 54 -49.86 -19.88 38.25
N ASP A 55 -49.77 -20.21 39.54
CA ASP A 55 -50.52 -21.38 40.05
C ASP A 55 -50.64 -21.41 41.59
N LYS A 56 -51.91 -21.37 42.03
CA LYS A 56 -52.46 -21.95 43.28
C LYS A 56 -52.34 -21.13 44.58
N GLN A 57 -53.37 -20.30 44.79
CA GLN A 57 -53.91 -20.04 46.13
C GLN A 57 -54.53 -21.31 46.76
N SER A 58 -54.06 -21.62 47.97
CA SER A 58 -54.81 -22.14 49.13
C SER A 58 -54.85 -23.66 49.38
N LYS A 59 -54.08 -24.11 50.40
CA LYS A 59 -54.54 -24.65 51.71
C LYS A 59 -53.35 -25.30 52.46
N ALA A 60 -52.93 -24.79 53.61
CA ALA A 60 -53.43 -25.01 54.98
C ALA A 60 -52.66 -26.12 55.75
N MET A 61 -51.99 -25.70 56.84
CA MET A 61 -51.27 -26.51 57.82
C MET A 61 -52.19 -27.03 58.94
N ASP A 62 -51.88 -28.23 59.39
CA ASP A 62 -51.96 -28.81 60.74
C ASP A 62 -53.28 -28.91 61.54
N TRP A 63 -53.74 -30.16 61.62
CA TRP A 63 -53.82 -31.03 62.81
C TRP A 63 -54.75 -30.70 64.00
N GLN A 64 -55.69 -31.66 64.15
CA GLN A 64 -56.16 -32.30 65.39
C GLN A 64 -57.23 -31.61 66.26
N GLY A 65 -58.47 -32.00 65.95
CA GLY A 65 -59.46 -32.42 66.94
C GLY A 65 -60.39 -33.46 66.31
N GLU A 66 -60.42 -34.67 66.88
CA GLU A 66 -61.43 -35.73 66.61
C GLU A 66 -61.21 -36.60 65.35
N GLY A 67 -60.22 -37.49 65.44
CA GLY A 67 -60.09 -38.64 64.55
C GLY A 67 -61.13 -39.71 64.87
N GLU A 68 -62.04 -39.94 63.93
CA GLU A 68 -62.60 -41.27 63.57
C GLU A 68 -63.61 -41.21 62.39
N LEU A 69 -63.95 -40.02 61.88
CA LEU A 69 -64.88 -39.87 60.72
C LEU A 69 -64.20 -39.57 59.36
N ALA A 70 -62.91 -39.24 59.30
CA ALA A 70 -62.22 -38.83 58.07
C ALA A 70 -61.72 -40.00 57.18
N PHE A 71 -61.61 -41.22 57.73
CA PHE A 71 -61.01 -42.36 57.02
C PHE A 71 -61.91 -42.93 55.91
N LEU A 72 -63.23 -42.69 55.96
CA LEU A 72 -64.18 -43.21 54.98
C LEU A 72 -64.45 -42.28 53.80
N GLN A 73 -63.94 -41.03 53.81
CA GLN A 73 -64.02 -40.10 52.67
C GLN A 73 -62.76 -40.09 51.80
N GLN A 74 -61.62 -40.54 52.31
CA GLN A 74 -60.34 -40.53 51.59
C GLN A 74 -60.25 -41.60 50.48
N LEU A 75 -60.84 -42.79 50.72
CA LEU A 75 -60.83 -43.89 49.75
C LEU A 75 -61.64 -43.62 48.47
N GLN A 76 -62.57 -42.66 48.49
CA GLN A 76 -63.38 -42.31 47.31
C GLN A 76 -62.72 -41.22 46.45
N TRP A 77 -61.70 -40.51 46.97
CA TRP A 77 -60.98 -39.45 46.27
C TRP A 77 -59.71 -39.96 45.56
N GLU A 78 -59.11 -41.03 46.08
CA GLU A 78 -57.90 -41.63 45.50
C GLU A 78 -58.18 -42.35 44.16
N GLU A 79 -59.38 -42.92 43.95
CA GLU A 79 -59.77 -43.51 42.66
C GLU A 79 -60.01 -42.47 41.54
N GLU A 80 -60.44 -41.25 41.88
CA GLU A 80 -60.65 -40.18 40.86
C GLU A 80 -59.31 -39.57 40.40
N LEU A 81 -58.31 -39.49 41.29
CA LEU A 81 -56.98 -38.95 40.97
C LEU A 81 -56.15 -39.85 40.04
N GLU A 82 -56.20 -41.18 40.21
CA GLU A 82 -55.48 -42.11 39.33
C GLU A 82 -56.02 -42.10 37.88
N SER A 83 -57.29 -41.74 37.68
CA SER A 83 -57.89 -41.61 36.33
C SER A 83 -57.50 -40.31 35.61
N LEU A 84 -57.14 -39.26 36.34
CA LEU A 84 -56.71 -37.97 35.80
C LEU A 84 -55.22 -37.98 35.43
N ASP A 85 -54.37 -38.62 36.23
CA ASP A 85 -52.94 -38.75 35.94
C ASP A 85 -52.65 -39.57 34.67
N THR A 86 -53.49 -40.56 34.37
CA THR A 86 -53.35 -41.37 33.14
C THR A 86 -53.77 -40.62 31.87
N PHE A 87 -54.68 -39.63 31.97
CA PHE A 87 -55.09 -38.81 30.82
C PHE A 87 -54.07 -37.71 30.48
N PHE A 88 -53.44 -37.10 31.48
CA PHE A 88 -52.44 -36.05 31.27
C PHE A 88 -51.12 -36.57 30.70
N LEU A 89 -50.73 -37.81 31.00
CA LEU A 89 -49.50 -38.42 30.47
C LEU A 89 -49.58 -38.74 28.96
N ASP A 90 -50.77 -39.07 28.45
CA ASP A 90 -50.96 -39.39 27.02
C ASP A 90 -50.95 -38.12 26.13
N GLU A 91 -51.45 -36.98 26.62
CA GLU A 91 -51.39 -35.69 25.90
C GLU A 91 -49.95 -35.13 25.82
N GLU A 92 -49.16 -35.23 26.90
CA GLU A 92 -47.75 -34.81 26.90
C GLU A 92 -46.89 -35.62 25.91
N GLU A 93 -47.13 -36.92 25.76
CA GLU A 93 -46.36 -37.77 24.84
C GLU A 93 -46.69 -37.50 23.36
N GLU A 94 -47.95 -37.15 23.04
CA GLU A 94 -48.33 -36.73 21.68
C GLU A 94 -47.75 -35.36 21.31
N ASP A 95 -47.75 -34.40 22.24
CA ASP A 95 -47.20 -33.07 21.99
C ASP A 95 -45.67 -33.08 21.86
N GLN A 96 -44.98 -33.94 22.62
CA GLN A 96 -43.54 -34.17 22.42
C GLN A 96 -43.22 -34.79 21.06
N LYS A 97 -44.04 -35.73 20.56
CA LYS A 97 -43.86 -36.31 19.21
C LYS A 97 -44.10 -35.27 18.10
N LYS A 98 -45.11 -34.42 18.23
CA LYS A 98 -45.35 -33.33 17.26
C LYS A 98 -44.20 -32.32 17.24
N ALA A 99 -43.72 -31.90 18.42
CA ALA A 99 -42.59 -30.99 18.52
C ALA A 99 -41.31 -31.58 17.90
N SER A 100 -41.06 -32.89 18.08
CA SER A 100 -39.93 -33.58 17.45
C SER A 100 -40.01 -33.60 15.93
N ILE A 101 -41.21 -33.79 15.36
CA ILE A 101 -41.41 -33.80 13.89
C ILE A 101 -41.23 -32.40 13.31
N GLU A 102 -41.78 -31.38 13.96
CA GLU A 102 -41.61 -29.98 13.53
C GLU A 102 -40.14 -29.54 13.60
N GLN A 103 -39.41 -29.98 14.62
CA GLN A 103 -37.96 -29.72 14.74
C GLN A 103 -37.18 -30.36 13.59
N GLU A 104 -37.45 -31.63 13.25
CA GLU A 104 -36.80 -32.29 12.12
C GLU A 104 -37.12 -31.65 10.76
N GLU A 105 -38.33 -31.12 10.57
CA GLU A 105 -38.69 -30.39 9.36
C GLU A 105 -37.98 -29.04 9.28
N CYS A 106 -37.84 -28.35 10.41
CA CYS A 106 -37.07 -27.11 10.53
C CYS A 106 -35.59 -27.35 10.18
N ASP A 107 -34.97 -28.37 10.79
CA ASP A 107 -33.58 -28.73 10.55
C ASP A 107 -33.33 -29.09 9.06
N ARG A 108 -34.27 -29.80 8.44
CA ARG A 108 -34.22 -30.12 6.99
C ARG A 108 -34.38 -28.88 6.11
N ALA A 109 -35.20 -27.91 6.51
CA ALA A 109 -35.36 -26.65 5.78
C ALA A 109 -34.08 -25.80 5.85
N VAL A 110 -33.46 -25.72 7.03
CA VAL A 110 -32.17 -25.04 7.24
C VAL A 110 -31.07 -25.69 6.41
N ALA A 111 -30.97 -27.03 6.41
CA ALA A 111 -29.96 -27.74 5.62
C ALA A 111 -30.11 -27.50 4.10
N ARG A 112 -31.35 -27.41 3.59
CA ARG A 112 -31.59 -27.08 2.18
C ARG A 112 -31.23 -25.63 1.84
N GLN A 113 -31.41 -24.71 2.78
CA GLN A 113 -31.03 -23.31 2.58
C GLN A 113 -29.51 -23.19 2.54
N LEU A 114 -28.80 -23.79 3.50
CA LEU A 114 -27.33 -23.81 3.53
C LEU A 114 -26.72 -24.38 2.24
N GLN A 115 -27.29 -25.46 1.69
CA GLN A 115 -26.84 -26.02 0.40
C GLN A 115 -27.06 -25.09 -0.79
N ARG A 116 -28.12 -24.27 -0.76
CA ARG A 116 -28.36 -23.27 -1.82
C ARG A 116 -27.37 -22.12 -1.70
N ASP A 117 -27.14 -21.64 -0.48
CA ASP A 117 -26.21 -20.56 -0.19
C ASP A 117 -24.77 -20.99 -0.61
N GLU A 118 -24.36 -22.22 -0.29
CA GLU A 118 -23.07 -22.79 -0.76
C GLU A 118 -22.96 -22.86 -2.29
N GLN A 119 -24.04 -23.23 -3.00
CA GLN A 119 -24.05 -23.28 -4.46
C GLN A 119 -24.00 -21.88 -5.10
N GLU A 120 -24.62 -20.89 -4.47
CA GLU A 120 -24.62 -19.50 -4.90
C GLU A 120 -23.21 -18.89 -4.72
N GLU A 121 -22.57 -19.15 -3.56
CA GLU A 121 -21.16 -18.78 -3.32
C GLU A 121 -20.19 -19.42 -4.33
N ASP A 122 -20.37 -20.71 -4.66
CA ASP A 122 -19.55 -21.39 -5.66
C ASP A 122 -19.71 -20.79 -7.07
N CYS A 123 -20.94 -20.38 -7.43
CA CYS A 123 -21.22 -19.71 -8.71
C CYS A 123 -20.57 -18.32 -8.76
N ASP A 124 -20.71 -17.52 -7.70
CA ASP A 124 -20.09 -16.19 -7.60
C ASP A 124 -18.56 -16.28 -7.67
N MET A 125 -17.98 -17.27 -6.98
CA MET A 125 -16.54 -17.56 -7.04
C MET A 125 -16.08 -17.99 -8.45
N ALA A 126 -16.90 -18.74 -9.18
CA ALA A 126 -16.60 -19.12 -10.57
C ALA A 126 -16.63 -17.91 -11.52
N VAL A 127 -17.62 -17.03 -11.37
CA VAL A 127 -17.73 -15.78 -12.14
C VAL A 127 -16.54 -14.87 -11.84
N ALA A 128 -16.18 -14.70 -10.56
CA ALA A 128 -15.02 -13.90 -10.17
C ALA A 128 -13.70 -14.44 -10.76
N ARG A 129 -13.53 -15.77 -10.80
CA ARG A 129 -12.36 -16.41 -11.44
C ARG A 129 -12.35 -16.20 -12.95
N GLN A 130 -13.50 -16.19 -13.61
CA GLN A 130 -13.57 -15.93 -15.04
C GLN A 130 -13.23 -14.48 -15.37
N LEU A 131 -13.80 -13.51 -14.64
CA LEU A 131 -13.46 -12.09 -14.78
C LEU A 131 -11.96 -11.84 -14.58
N GLN A 132 -11.35 -12.48 -13.57
CA GLN A 132 -9.91 -12.38 -13.35
C GLN A 132 -9.08 -12.95 -14.51
N ARG A 133 -9.54 -14.02 -15.18
CA ARG A 133 -8.86 -14.58 -16.35
C ARG A 133 -8.98 -13.65 -17.55
N ASP A 134 -10.17 -13.10 -17.78
CA ASP A 134 -10.42 -12.19 -18.89
C ASP A 134 -9.60 -10.89 -18.72
N GLU A 135 -9.54 -10.33 -17.49
CA GLU A 135 -8.66 -9.21 -17.15
C GLU A 135 -7.17 -9.55 -17.33
N GLN A 136 -6.76 -10.77 -16.98
CA GLN A 136 -5.37 -11.23 -17.20
C GLN A 136 -5.02 -11.38 -18.67
N GLU A 137 -5.96 -11.87 -19.50
CA GLU A 137 -5.76 -12.07 -20.94
C GLU A 137 -5.70 -10.73 -21.69
N GLU A 138 -6.62 -9.80 -21.38
CA GLU A 138 -6.60 -8.44 -21.91
C GLU A 138 -5.31 -7.70 -21.53
N GLN A 139 -4.88 -7.83 -20.27
CA GLN A 139 -3.61 -7.27 -19.81
C GLN A 139 -2.40 -7.90 -20.51
N MET A 140 -2.40 -9.21 -20.74
CA MET A 140 -1.30 -9.89 -21.45
C MET A 140 -1.19 -9.42 -22.90
N ILE A 141 -2.31 -9.22 -23.59
CA ILE A 141 -2.33 -8.64 -24.95
C ILE A 141 -1.76 -7.23 -24.91
N LEU A 142 -2.17 -6.42 -23.92
CA LEU A 142 -1.66 -5.07 -23.76
C LEU A 142 -0.15 -5.03 -23.54
N ASP A 143 0.34 -5.87 -22.63
CA ASP A 143 1.78 -5.99 -22.35
C ASP A 143 2.54 -6.42 -23.61
N MET A 144 1.97 -7.30 -24.43
CA MET A 144 2.59 -7.72 -25.69
C MET A 144 2.64 -6.57 -26.70
N VAL A 145 1.58 -5.78 -26.85
CA VAL A 145 1.54 -4.63 -27.77
C VAL A 145 2.50 -3.54 -27.30
N VAL A 146 2.51 -3.21 -26.01
CA VAL A 146 3.43 -2.24 -25.44
C VAL A 146 4.88 -2.73 -25.63
N ALA A 147 5.16 -4.02 -25.40
CA ALA A 147 6.48 -4.60 -25.63
C ALA A 147 6.90 -4.48 -27.09
N GLN A 148 5.99 -4.77 -28.02
CA GLN A 148 6.24 -4.66 -29.46
C GLN A 148 6.48 -3.21 -29.89
N GLU A 149 5.74 -2.25 -29.35
CA GLU A 149 5.95 -0.83 -29.66
C GLU A 149 7.25 -0.30 -29.04
N PHE A 150 7.62 -0.74 -27.83
CA PHE A 150 8.94 -0.46 -27.27
C PHE A 150 10.05 -1.08 -28.12
N GLN A 151 9.94 -2.34 -28.51
CA GLN A 151 10.91 -3.03 -29.38
C GLN A 151 10.99 -2.36 -30.75
N ARG A 152 9.86 -1.95 -31.34
CA ARG A 152 9.80 -1.28 -32.62
C ARG A 152 10.44 0.12 -32.55
N ALA A 153 10.18 0.86 -31.48
CA ALA A 153 10.84 2.13 -31.21
C ALA A 153 12.36 1.95 -31.00
N GLU A 154 12.78 0.87 -30.32
CA GLU A 154 14.19 0.50 -30.17
C GLU A 154 14.83 0.06 -31.50
N GLU A 155 14.13 -0.67 -32.36
CA GLU A 155 14.58 -1.11 -33.68
C GLU A 155 14.66 0.05 -34.69
N GLU A 156 13.69 0.98 -34.67
CA GLU A 156 13.69 2.18 -35.50
C GLU A 156 14.82 3.16 -35.09
N GLN A 157 15.21 3.17 -33.82
CA GLN A 157 16.41 3.85 -33.33
C GLN A 157 17.69 3.04 -33.65
N GLY A 158 17.66 1.72 -33.52
CA GLY A 158 18.78 0.79 -33.75
C GLY A 158 19.23 0.73 -35.21
N ASN A 159 18.31 0.91 -36.17
CA ASN A 159 18.65 1.01 -37.60
C ASN A 159 19.30 2.34 -38.00
N LYS A 160 19.30 3.35 -37.12
CA LYS A 160 20.01 4.64 -37.32
C LYS A 160 21.33 4.72 -36.56
N ASN A 161 21.51 3.94 -35.49
CA ASN A 161 22.70 3.96 -34.64
C ASN A 161 23.33 2.57 -34.52
N HIS A 162 24.39 2.35 -35.30
CA HIS A 162 25.31 1.24 -35.14
C HIS A 162 25.86 1.24 -33.69
N SER A 163 25.48 0.25 -32.87
CA SER A 163 26.03 -0.03 -31.52
C SER A 163 26.23 1.20 -30.62
N LEU A 164 25.16 1.68 -29.98
CA LEU A 164 25.33 2.56 -28.82
C LEU A 164 25.92 1.73 -27.67
N ASN A 165 27.25 1.75 -27.54
CA ASN A 165 27.88 1.46 -26.26
C ASN A 165 27.32 2.46 -25.25
N HIS A 166 26.38 2.04 -24.41
CA HIS A 166 25.99 2.85 -23.26
C HIS A 166 27.26 3.17 -22.46
N PRO A 167 27.46 4.44 -22.07
CA PRO A 167 28.66 4.82 -21.37
C PRO A 167 28.73 4.01 -20.07
N SER A 168 29.88 3.41 -19.84
CA SER A 168 30.16 2.68 -18.61
C SER A 168 29.97 3.59 -17.41
N LYS A 169 29.71 2.98 -16.26
CA LYS A 169 29.62 3.69 -14.98
C LYS A 169 30.82 4.61 -14.72
N GLN A 170 32.02 4.17 -15.08
CA GLN A 170 33.23 4.96 -14.91
C GLN A 170 33.25 6.18 -15.84
N GLU A 171 32.89 6.01 -17.12
CA GLU A 171 32.82 7.12 -18.08
C GLU A 171 31.79 8.18 -17.65
N VAL A 172 30.62 7.75 -17.17
CA VAL A 172 29.61 8.69 -16.63
C VAL A 172 30.15 9.43 -15.41
N PHE A 173 30.82 8.72 -14.51
CA PHE A 173 31.38 9.32 -13.31
C PHE A 173 32.52 10.30 -13.64
N ASP A 174 33.35 10.00 -14.63
CA ASP A 174 34.50 10.82 -15.01
C ASP A 174 34.09 12.21 -15.54
N LEU A 175 32.92 12.30 -16.18
CA LEU A 175 32.34 13.55 -16.68
C LEU A 175 31.86 14.51 -15.57
N LEU A 176 31.73 14.04 -14.33
CA LEU A 176 31.24 14.84 -13.21
C LEU A 176 32.29 15.82 -12.69
N VAL A 177 31.83 17.00 -12.25
CA VAL A 177 32.70 17.95 -11.55
C VAL A 177 33.00 17.49 -10.12
N PRO A 178 34.06 18.01 -9.45
CA PRO A 178 34.46 17.52 -8.13
C PRO A 178 33.36 17.54 -7.07
N SER A 179 32.51 18.58 -7.03
CA SER A 179 31.40 18.64 -6.06
C SER A 179 30.38 17.51 -6.23
N GLN A 180 30.11 17.12 -7.48
CA GLN A 180 29.20 16.02 -7.82
C GLN A 180 29.81 14.66 -7.46
N LYS A 181 31.07 14.43 -7.80
CA LYS A 181 31.82 13.21 -7.43
C LYS A 181 31.85 13.04 -5.90
N ASN A 182 32.24 14.10 -5.20
CA ASN A 182 32.33 14.12 -3.74
C ASN A 182 30.96 13.86 -3.08
N ALA A 183 29.88 14.41 -3.63
CA ALA A 183 28.52 14.18 -3.13
C ALA A 183 28.11 12.70 -3.28
N ILE A 184 28.33 12.10 -4.46
CA ILE A 184 28.04 10.68 -4.70
C ILE A 184 28.89 9.80 -3.79
N ASP A 185 30.19 10.06 -3.67
CA ASP A 185 31.09 9.29 -2.81
C ASP A 185 30.73 9.41 -1.33
N TYR A 186 30.30 10.60 -0.90
CA TYR A 186 29.78 10.84 0.44
C TYR A 186 28.56 9.95 0.73
N VAL A 187 27.58 9.94 -0.19
CA VAL A 187 26.38 9.13 -0.06
C VAL A 187 26.72 7.64 -0.15
N LYS A 188 27.52 7.21 -1.13
CA LYS A 188 27.91 5.81 -1.34
C LYS A 188 28.53 5.18 -0.11
N ARG A 189 29.45 5.88 0.57
CA ARG A 189 30.07 5.38 1.82
C ARG A 189 29.04 5.13 2.91
N LYS A 190 28.13 6.09 3.15
CA LYS A 190 27.08 5.95 4.16
C LYS A 190 26.04 4.88 3.77
N ALA A 191 25.64 4.88 2.50
CA ALA A 191 24.66 3.96 1.95
C ALA A 191 25.12 2.51 2.07
N LYS A 192 26.42 2.22 1.85
CA LYS A 192 26.99 0.87 2.03
C LYS A 192 26.79 0.35 3.44
N ASP A 193 27.12 1.15 4.45
CA ASP A 193 26.98 0.76 5.86
C ASP A 193 25.50 0.56 6.23
N MET A 194 24.63 1.45 5.77
CA MET A 194 23.18 1.37 6.03
C MET A 194 22.53 0.20 5.31
N HIS A 195 22.89 -0.06 4.06
CA HIS A 195 22.44 -1.20 3.29
C HIS A 195 22.76 -2.50 4.05
N ASN A 196 24.01 -2.71 4.43
CA ASN A 196 24.44 -3.93 5.12
C ASN A 196 23.74 -4.12 6.47
N LYS A 197 23.48 -3.03 7.20
CA LYS A 197 22.74 -3.07 8.48
C LYS A 197 21.26 -3.38 8.30
N SER A 198 20.63 -2.85 7.25
CA SER A 198 19.20 -3.02 7.00
C SER A 198 18.86 -4.32 6.28
N LEU A 199 19.79 -4.92 5.53
CA LEU A 199 19.52 -6.08 4.69
C LEU A 199 18.94 -7.28 5.46
N PRO A 200 19.45 -7.70 6.64
CA PRO A 200 18.86 -8.82 7.38
C PRO A 200 17.44 -8.52 7.86
N LYS A 201 17.17 -7.30 8.32
CA LYS A 201 15.83 -6.87 8.74
C LYS A 201 14.85 -6.89 7.55
N LEU A 202 15.30 -6.40 6.40
CA LEU A 202 14.51 -6.38 5.17
C LEU A 202 14.21 -7.78 4.67
N GLN A 203 15.17 -8.70 4.73
CA GLN A 203 14.97 -10.13 4.42
C GLN A 203 13.88 -10.74 5.31
N SER A 204 13.97 -10.56 6.63
CA SER A 204 12.94 -11.03 7.55
C SER A 204 11.57 -10.42 7.26
N ARG A 205 11.53 -9.14 6.88
CA ARG A 205 10.28 -8.47 6.49
C ARG A 205 9.66 -9.08 5.24
N PHE A 206 10.44 -9.38 4.20
CA PHE A 206 9.95 -10.05 3.00
C PHE A 206 9.37 -11.42 3.33
N ILE A 207 10.07 -12.22 4.14
CA ILE A 207 9.59 -13.54 4.60
C ILE A 207 8.26 -13.41 5.35
N ASN A 208 8.14 -12.44 6.26
CA ASN A 208 6.91 -12.20 7.02
C ASN A 208 5.73 -11.74 6.15
N LEU A 209 6.01 -11.16 4.97
CA LEU A 209 4.99 -10.80 3.97
C LEU A 209 4.66 -11.96 3.02
N GLY A 210 5.27 -13.13 3.21
CA GLY A 210 5.07 -14.31 2.35
C GLY A 210 5.94 -14.33 1.10
N PHE A 211 6.98 -13.50 1.01
CA PHE A 211 7.90 -13.44 -0.11
C PHE A 211 9.22 -14.17 0.19
N THR A 212 9.94 -14.53 -0.88
CA THR A 212 11.20 -15.26 -0.78
C THR A 212 12.42 -14.31 -0.72
N PRO A 213 13.58 -14.76 -0.19
CA PRO A 213 14.84 -14.02 -0.33
C PRO A 213 15.21 -13.71 -1.78
N GLU A 214 14.85 -14.59 -2.71
CA GLU A 214 15.05 -14.41 -4.16
C GLU A 214 14.18 -13.28 -4.70
N ASP A 215 12.96 -13.09 -4.19
CA ASP A 215 12.11 -11.94 -4.56
C ASP A 215 12.75 -10.62 -4.11
N LEU A 216 13.34 -10.58 -2.91
CA LEU A 216 14.08 -9.41 -2.45
C LEU A 216 15.28 -9.10 -3.37
N GLN A 217 16.04 -10.13 -3.75
CA GLN A 217 17.19 -9.94 -4.63
C GLN A 217 16.74 -9.40 -6.00
N GLN A 218 15.68 -9.96 -6.59
CA GLN A 218 15.10 -9.46 -7.83
C GLN A 218 14.65 -8.00 -7.73
N CYS A 219 14.04 -7.59 -6.60
CA CYS A 219 13.70 -6.19 -6.38
C CYS A 219 14.93 -5.28 -6.32
N LEU A 220 16.00 -5.71 -5.63
CA LEU A 220 17.24 -4.94 -5.57
C LEU A 220 17.90 -4.82 -6.94
N ASP A 221 17.94 -5.92 -7.71
CA ASP A 221 18.49 -5.95 -9.07
C ASP A 221 17.66 -5.06 -10.01
N TYR A 222 16.34 -5.15 -9.95
CA TYR A 222 15.43 -4.29 -10.72
C TYR A 222 15.68 -2.80 -10.43
N ILE A 223 15.86 -2.39 -9.16
CA ILE A 223 16.21 -0.99 -8.83
C ILE A 223 17.59 -0.62 -9.39
N GLN A 224 18.54 -1.54 -9.31
CA GLN A 224 19.91 -1.31 -9.71
C GLN A 224 20.02 -1.11 -11.24
N ASP A 225 19.26 -1.88 -12.01
CA ASP A 225 19.53 -2.06 -13.44
C ASP A 225 18.36 -1.65 -14.36
N ASP A 226 17.11 -1.71 -13.92
CA ASP A 226 15.95 -1.62 -14.84
C ASP A 226 14.96 -0.49 -14.52
N ALA A 227 14.65 -0.26 -13.24
CA ALA A 227 13.66 0.72 -12.81
C ALA A 227 13.98 2.10 -13.38
N THR A 228 13.02 2.67 -14.11
CA THR A 228 13.24 3.89 -14.89
C THR A 228 13.23 5.13 -14.00
N ILE A 229 14.15 6.06 -14.26
CA ILE A 229 14.17 7.37 -13.60
C ILE A 229 13.36 8.32 -14.48
N VAL A 230 12.38 9.00 -13.89
CA VAL A 230 11.49 9.91 -14.60
C VAL A 230 11.49 11.30 -13.99
N ILE A 231 11.21 12.31 -14.81
CA ILE A 231 11.00 13.70 -14.40
C ILE A 231 9.62 14.14 -14.87
N HIS A 232 8.68 14.28 -13.93
CA HIS A 232 7.35 14.83 -14.19
C HIS A 232 7.40 16.34 -14.41
N LEU A 233 6.65 16.81 -15.41
CA LEU A 233 6.60 18.22 -15.82
C LEU A 233 5.23 18.60 -16.36
N ARG A 234 4.94 19.91 -16.31
CA ARG A 234 3.71 20.49 -16.86
C ARG A 234 3.91 20.84 -18.33
N GLU A 235 2.82 20.95 -19.08
CA GLU A 235 2.86 21.42 -20.48
C GLU A 235 3.59 22.76 -20.62
N SER A 236 3.36 23.71 -19.71
CA SER A 236 4.09 24.98 -19.71
C SER A 236 5.61 24.84 -19.50
N THR A 237 6.05 23.79 -18.81
CA THR A 237 7.48 23.46 -18.69
C THR A 237 8.02 22.87 -19.99
N LEU A 238 7.24 22.04 -20.69
CA LEU A 238 7.61 21.52 -22.01
C LEU A 238 7.85 22.66 -23.00
N SER A 239 6.96 23.66 -23.06
CA SER A 239 7.11 24.85 -23.91
C SER A 239 8.36 25.71 -23.61
N LEU A 240 8.96 25.55 -22.43
CA LEU A 240 10.24 26.16 -22.07
C LEU A 240 11.40 25.25 -22.49
N LEU A 241 11.28 23.94 -22.27
CA LEU A 241 12.31 22.96 -22.62
C LEU A 241 12.58 22.89 -24.12
N VAL A 242 11.57 23.11 -25.00
CA VAL A 242 11.81 23.20 -26.45
C VAL A 242 12.82 24.30 -26.82
N LYS A 243 12.99 25.32 -25.95
CA LYS A 243 13.93 26.44 -26.11
C LYS A 243 15.23 26.27 -25.33
N ASP A 244 15.33 25.27 -24.45
CA ASP A 244 16.51 25.04 -23.59
C ASP A 244 17.26 23.78 -24.02
N THR A 245 18.55 23.69 -23.73
CA THR A 245 19.38 22.51 -23.98
C THR A 245 19.42 21.55 -22.79
N HIS A 246 19.04 22.04 -21.60
CA HIS A 246 19.14 21.28 -20.36
C HIS A 246 17.86 21.40 -19.53
N TYR A 247 17.55 20.37 -18.76
CA TYR A 247 16.59 20.50 -17.66
C TYR A 247 17.26 21.23 -16.48
N ARG A 248 16.59 22.27 -15.98
CA ARG A 248 17.15 23.25 -15.04
C ARG A 248 16.62 23.04 -13.62
N ASN A 249 17.42 23.41 -12.62
CA ASN A 249 17.00 23.39 -11.22
C ASN A 249 16.48 24.77 -10.72
N LEU A 250 16.01 24.80 -9.46
CA LEU A 250 15.51 26.00 -8.79
C LEU A 250 16.53 27.15 -8.76
N PHE A 251 17.82 26.85 -8.61
CA PHE A 251 18.86 27.87 -8.45
C PHE A 251 19.15 28.59 -9.76
N GLU A 252 18.93 27.92 -10.90
CA GLU A 252 19.06 28.47 -12.25
C GLU A 252 17.82 29.29 -12.66
N THR A 253 16.62 28.81 -12.31
CA THR A 253 15.36 29.36 -12.85
C THR A 253 14.58 30.26 -11.90
N ASN A 254 14.88 30.24 -10.60
CA ASN A 254 14.09 30.90 -9.54
C ASN A 254 12.62 30.42 -9.45
N THR A 255 12.33 29.24 -10.00
CA THR A 255 11.01 28.59 -9.93
C THR A 255 11.15 27.09 -9.69
N SER A 256 10.09 26.46 -9.21
CA SER A 256 10.03 25.03 -8.88
C SER A 256 8.57 24.61 -8.78
N GLY A 257 8.29 23.32 -9.01
CA GLY A 257 7.00 22.71 -8.69
C GLY A 257 6.83 22.39 -7.20
N GLY A 258 7.91 22.44 -6.42
CA GLY A 258 7.92 22.28 -4.96
C GLY A 258 8.30 23.58 -4.25
N THR A 259 9.19 23.50 -3.25
CA THR A 259 9.69 24.71 -2.56
C THR A 259 10.38 25.67 -3.53
N ARG A 260 10.18 26.97 -3.31
CA ARG A 260 10.91 28.06 -3.99
C ARG A 260 11.95 28.71 -3.08
N ASP A 261 12.07 28.24 -1.84
CA ASP A 261 13.05 28.74 -0.89
C ASP A 261 14.42 28.08 -1.18
N LYS A 262 15.32 28.88 -1.77
CA LYS A 262 16.69 28.48 -2.09
C LYS A 262 17.54 28.22 -0.83
N SER A 263 17.26 28.90 0.27
CA SER A 263 17.98 28.72 1.53
C SER A 263 17.62 27.38 2.13
N ALA A 264 16.31 27.08 2.22
CA ALA A 264 15.83 25.76 2.67
C ALA A 264 16.39 24.63 1.79
N ARG A 265 16.29 24.79 0.46
CA ARG A 265 16.82 23.79 -0.49
C ARG A 265 18.34 23.60 -0.36
N GLY A 266 19.08 24.69 -0.22
CA GLY A 266 20.52 24.65 0.03
C GLY A 266 20.86 23.95 1.34
N GLY A 267 20.06 24.18 2.39
CA GLY A 267 20.14 23.48 3.67
C GLY A 267 19.95 21.98 3.52
N TRP A 268 18.89 21.54 2.83
CA TRP A 268 18.64 20.11 2.59
C TRP A 268 19.78 19.46 1.80
N GLU A 269 20.23 20.10 0.72
CA GLU A 269 21.35 19.62 -0.09
C GLU A 269 22.66 19.55 0.74
N SER A 270 22.90 20.49 1.64
CA SER A 270 24.04 20.44 2.56
C SER A 270 23.97 19.22 3.49
N HIS A 271 22.80 18.91 4.05
CA HIS A 271 22.63 17.75 4.94
C HIS A 271 22.75 16.42 4.19
N MET A 272 22.11 16.30 3.02
CA MET A 272 22.13 15.08 2.21
C MET A 272 23.53 14.75 1.68
N PHE A 273 24.27 15.78 1.24
CA PHE A 273 25.52 15.61 0.50
C PHE A 273 26.75 16.07 1.28
N GLY A 274 26.65 16.24 2.60
CA GLY A 274 27.78 16.62 3.45
C GLY A 274 28.41 17.98 3.08
N GLY A 275 27.59 18.92 2.62
CA GLY A 275 28.04 20.26 2.23
C GLY A 275 28.79 20.35 0.89
N CYS A 276 28.87 19.27 0.11
CA CYS A 276 29.61 19.26 -1.17
C CYS A 276 29.12 20.31 -2.19
N TYR A 277 27.86 20.75 -2.08
CA TYR A 277 27.26 21.76 -2.96
C TYR A 277 27.29 23.19 -2.42
N ASN A 278 27.80 23.45 -1.22
CA ASN A 278 27.68 24.75 -0.56
C ASN A 278 28.35 25.90 -1.34
N SER A 279 29.40 25.58 -2.09
CA SER A 279 30.13 26.54 -2.94
C SER A 279 30.02 26.22 -4.44
N SER A 280 29.11 25.33 -4.83
CA SER A 280 28.94 24.95 -6.24
C SER A 280 28.13 25.99 -7.02
N ALA A 281 28.42 26.13 -8.31
CA ALA A 281 27.60 26.93 -9.22
C ALA A 281 26.17 26.37 -9.31
N CYS A 282 25.19 27.23 -9.59
CA CYS A 282 23.78 26.82 -9.71
C CYS A 282 23.60 25.65 -10.69
N PHE A 283 24.33 25.66 -11.81
CA PHE A 283 24.30 24.62 -12.84
C PHE A 283 24.79 23.26 -12.33
N ASP A 284 25.74 23.23 -11.40
CA ASP A 284 26.35 21.99 -10.91
C ASP A 284 25.52 21.28 -9.83
N ARG A 285 24.55 22.00 -9.25
CA ARG A 285 23.65 21.48 -8.22
C ARG A 285 22.74 20.37 -8.76
N PRO A 286 22.27 19.45 -7.89
CA PRO A 286 21.49 18.30 -8.32
C PRO A 286 20.14 18.68 -8.94
N LYS A 287 19.68 17.85 -9.87
CA LYS A 287 18.34 17.91 -10.48
C LYS A 287 17.50 16.82 -9.81
N TYR A 288 16.18 16.91 -9.91
CA TYR A 288 15.30 16.07 -9.13
C TYR A 288 14.24 15.42 -10.02
N GLY A 289 13.99 14.15 -9.76
CA GLY A 289 12.98 13.32 -10.39
C GLY A 289 12.50 12.25 -9.41
N CYS A 290 11.93 11.18 -9.94
CA CYS A 290 11.51 10.03 -9.15
C CYS A 290 11.76 8.71 -9.90
N LEU A 291 11.81 7.62 -9.14
CA LEU A 291 11.93 6.27 -9.67
C LEU A 291 10.53 5.72 -9.96
N ASN A 292 10.29 5.30 -11.21
CA ASN A 292 9.05 4.66 -11.61
C ASN A 292 9.12 3.16 -11.32
N VAL A 293 9.01 2.79 -10.04
CA VAL A 293 9.10 1.40 -9.59
C VAL A 293 7.98 0.51 -10.12
N SER A 294 6.81 1.09 -10.43
CA SER A 294 5.69 0.33 -10.99
C SER A 294 5.82 0.11 -12.50
N GLY A 295 6.69 0.85 -13.19
CA GLY A 295 6.79 0.83 -14.65
C GLY A 295 5.59 1.44 -15.37
N ASP A 296 4.64 2.05 -14.65
CA ASP A 296 3.38 2.57 -15.19
C ASP A 296 3.64 3.53 -16.37
N VAL A 297 3.00 3.27 -17.51
CA VAL A 297 3.05 4.14 -18.70
C VAL A 297 2.49 5.54 -18.43
N ARG A 298 1.60 5.69 -17.45
CA ARG A 298 1.08 6.99 -16.94
C ARG A 298 1.98 7.61 -15.86
N GLY A 299 3.14 7.02 -15.62
CA GLY A 299 4.18 7.51 -14.70
C GLY A 299 3.80 7.36 -13.23
N VAL A 300 4.53 8.08 -12.38
CA VAL A 300 4.38 7.97 -10.92
C VAL A 300 3.20 8.81 -10.45
N ARG A 301 2.10 8.16 -10.07
CA ARG A 301 0.83 8.80 -9.65
C ARG A 301 1.04 9.84 -8.57
N SER A 302 1.82 9.53 -7.53
CA SER A 302 2.11 10.44 -6.42
C SER A 302 3.01 11.63 -6.81
N ALA A 303 3.59 11.64 -8.01
CA ALA A 303 4.37 12.75 -8.55
C ALA A 303 3.58 13.62 -9.57
N ARG A 304 2.31 13.29 -9.87
CA ARG A 304 1.50 14.02 -10.86
C ARG A 304 1.22 15.49 -10.49
N SER A 305 1.42 15.89 -9.23
CA SER A 305 1.39 17.31 -8.82
C SER A 305 2.46 18.16 -9.53
N TYR A 306 3.55 17.52 -9.98
CA TYR A 306 4.60 18.13 -10.80
C TYR A 306 4.26 18.13 -12.30
N GLY A 307 3.26 17.34 -12.71
CA GLY A 307 2.67 17.32 -14.04
C GLY A 307 2.41 15.90 -14.56
N ASN A 308 1.60 15.83 -15.62
CA ASN A 308 1.17 14.56 -16.23
C ASN A 308 2.05 14.13 -17.41
N ILE A 309 2.87 15.04 -17.95
CA ILE A 309 3.91 14.73 -18.92
C ILE A 309 5.15 14.33 -18.11
N PHE A 310 5.91 13.34 -18.56
CA PHE A 310 7.18 13.03 -17.92
C PHE A 310 8.24 12.58 -18.91
N MET A 311 9.48 12.96 -18.64
CA MET A 311 10.65 12.48 -19.37
C MET A 311 11.15 11.19 -18.72
N ILE A 312 11.39 10.16 -19.51
CA ILE A 312 12.12 8.96 -19.11
C ILE A 312 13.59 9.21 -19.42
N LEU A 313 14.45 9.03 -18.43
CA LEU A 313 15.88 9.28 -18.57
C LEU A 313 16.63 8.04 -19.04
N GLN A 314 17.73 8.25 -19.74
CA GLN A 314 18.62 7.17 -20.19
C GLN A 314 19.16 6.35 -19.01
N PRO A 315 19.35 5.02 -19.16
CA PRO A 315 19.77 4.14 -18.06
C PRO A 315 21.06 4.59 -17.36
N ASN A 316 22.01 5.14 -18.11
CA ASN A 316 23.30 5.59 -17.60
C ASN A 316 23.21 6.81 -16.66
N VAL A 317 22.08 7.53 -16.63
CA VAL A 317 21.82 8.60 -15.65
C VAL A 317 21.77 8.04 -14.22
N ARG A 318 21.37 6.77 -14.05
CA ARG A 318 21.33 6.09 -12.75
C ARG A 318 22.69 6.04 -12.06
N TYR A 319 23.78 5.92 -12.83
CA TYR A 319 25.14 5.83 -12.28
C TYR A 319 25.60 7.09 -11.54
N ARG A 320 24.95 8.22 -11.81
CA ARG A 320 25.18 9.51 -11.15
C ARG A 320 23.97 9.99 -10.35
N SER A 321 23.14 9.06 -9.88
CA SER A 321 21.92 9.38 -9.13
C SER A 321 21.94 8.81 -7.71
N THR A 322 21.30 9.53 -6.79
CA THR A 322 20.99 9.06 -5.42
C THR A 322 19.49 8.99 -5.22
N PHE A 323 19.06 8.21 -4.23
CA PHE A 323 17.67 7.81 -4.08
C PHE A 323 17.18 7.97 -2.65
N PHE A 324 15.89 8.26 -2.52
CA PHE A 324 15.18 8.28 -1.25
C PHE A 324 13.77 7.70 -1.38
N SER A 325 13.22 7.19 -0.29
CA SER A 325 11.92 6.50 -0.32
C SER A 325 10.73 7.45 -0.39
N LYS A 326 10.96 8.76 -0.13
CA LYS A 326 9.96 9.82 0.00
C LYS A 326 10.56 11.17 -0.42
N ASP A 327 9.85 12.27 -0.13
CA ASP A 327 10.28 13.66 -0.32
C ASP A 327 11.46 14.04 0.61
N THR A 328 12.53 14.58 0.05
CA THR A 328 13.70 15.04 0.83
C THR A 328 13.55 16.41 1.47
N GLY A 329 12.46 17.13 1.21
CA GLY A 329 12.07 18.32 1.98
C GLY A 329 11.80 18.02 3.45
N ALA A 330 11.42 16.78 3.77
CA ALA A 330 11.26 16.26 5.13
C ALA A 330 12.48 15.44 5.60
N PHE A 331 13.64 15.61 4.95
CA PHE A 331 14.84 14.84 5.27
C PHE A 331 15.32 15.13 6.70
N VAL A 332 15.30 14.09 7.54
CA VAL A 332 15.83 14.14 8.89
C VAL A 332 17.30 13.73 8.89
N THR A 333 18.10 14.32 9.79
CA THR A 333 19.57 14.14 9.82
C THR A 333 20.03 12.69 10.08
N SER A 334 19.16 11.84 10.65
CA SER A 334 19.41 10.42 10.86
C SER A 334 19.19 9.57 9.59
N ALA A 335 18.49 10.09 8.58
CA ALA A 335 18.27 9.39 7.32
C ALA A 335 19.51 9.43 6.43
N THR A 336 19.60 8.50 5.48
CA THR A 336 20.70 8.41 4.51
C THR A 336 20.14 8.04 3.15
N LEU A 337 20.58 8.76 2.11
CA LEU A 337 20.24 8.45 0.72
C LEU A 337 20.86 7.13 0.28
N ALA A 338 20.23 6.45 -0.67
CA ALA A 338 20.80 5.28 -1.33
C ALA A 338 21.56 5.66 -2.60
N THR A 339 22.40 4.72 -3.06
CA THR A 339 22.89 4.66 -4.45
C THR A 339 22.28 3.43 -5.10
N HIS A 340 22.33 3.31 -6.42
CA HIS A 340 21.80 2.12 -7.12
C HIS A 340 22.43 0.80 -6.61
N GLU A 341 23.70 0.80 -6.20
CA GLU A 341 24.37 -0.38 -5.62
C GLU A 341 23.95 -0.69 -4.17
N PHE A 342 23.54 0.33 -3.42
CA PHE A 342 23.33 0.23 -1.97
C PHE A 342 21.98 0.82 -1.59
N TYR A 343 20.93 -0.01 -1.70
CA TYR A 343 19.54 0.45 -1.63
C TYR A 343 18.68 -0.16 -0.50
N ALA A 344 19.08 -1.27 0.14
CA ALA A 344 18.25 -2.00 1.10
C ALA A 344 17.61 -1.13 2.20
N HIS A 345 18.32 -0.15 2.76
CA HIS A 345 17.75 0.74 3.79
C HIS A 345 16.68 1.70 3.26
N VAL A 346 16.72 2.06 1.98
CA VAL A 346 15.68 2.85 1.31
C VAL A 346 14.48 1.96 0.95
N LEU A 347 14.73 0.74 0.48
CA LEU A 347 13.67 -0.25 0.21
C LEU A 347 12.91 -0.64 1.47
N ASP A 348 13.60 -0.77 2.61
CA ASP A 348 12.95 -0.97 3.92
C ASP A 348 12.04 0.20 4.32
N GLY A 349 12.22 1.39 3.73
CA GLY A 349 11.34 2.53 3.93
C GLY A 349 10.03 2.50 3.12
N TYR A 350 9.83 1.50 2.25
CA TYR A 350 8.63 1.38 1.41
C TYR A 350 7.46 0.85 2.25
N SER A 351 6.22 1.17 1.87
CA SER A 351 5.05 0.52 2.47
C SER A 351 4.96 -0.94 2.02
N ASN A 352 4.18 -1.77 2.72
CA ASN A 352 3.93 -3.15 2.28
C ASN A 352 3.24 -3.16 0.90
N ASP A 353 2.30 -2.25 0.66
CA ASP A 353 1.62 -2.09 -0.64
C ASP A 353 2.63 -1.78 -1.77
N ASP A 354 3.59 -0.89 -1.51
CA ASP A 354 4.64 -0.52 -2.48
C ASP A 354 5.55 -1.72 -2.77
N LEU A 355 5.93 -2.50 -1.76
CA LEU A 355 6.76 -3.71 -1.93
C LEU A 355 6.02 -4.77 -2.75
N SER A 356 4.76 -5.07 -2.41
CA SER A 356 3.94 -6.03 -3.16
C SER A 356 3.76 -5.60 -4.62
N SER A 357 3.51 -4.31 -4.86
CA SER A 357 3.40 -3.74 -6.20
C SER A 357 4.69 -3.94 -7.00
N MET A 358 5.84 -3.62 -6.39
CA MET A 358 7.13 -3.76 -7.03
C MET A 358 7.50 -5.22 -7.34
N ILE A 359 7.20 -6.15 -6.42
CA ILE A 359 7.42 -7.59 -6.63
C ILE A 359 6.57 -8.09 -7.80
N ASN A 360 5.32 -7.63 -7.91
CA ASN A 360 4.46 -7.98 -9.03
C ASN A 360 5.07 -7.54 -10.36
N VAL A 361 5.65 -6.33 -10.44
CA VAL A 361 6.38 -5.88 -11.64
C VAL A 361 7.55 -6.80 -11.95
N CYS A 362 8.38 -7.12 -10.95
CA CYS A 362 9.55 -7.98 -11.13
C CYS A 362 9.15 -9.38 -11.66
N LYS A 363 8.02 -9.93 -11.19
CA LYS A 363 7.54 -11.27 -11.56
C LYS A 363 6.83 -11.33 -12.91
N SER A 364 6.18 -10.24 -13.31
CA SER A 364 5.21 -10.28 -14.40
C SER A 364 5.81 -9.95 -15.77
N ALA A 365 7.05 -9.44 -15.83
CA ALA A 365 7.73 -9.06 -17.09
C ALA A 365 6.88 -8.16 -18.01
N ARG A 366 5.90 -7.42 -17.45
CA ARG A 366 4.93 -6.64 -18.22
C ARG A 366 5.59 -5.44 -18.87
N ALA A 367 5.49 -5.33 -20.19
CA ALA A 367 5.86 -4.08 -20.83
C ALA A 367 4.77 -3.03 -20.54
N GLY A 368 5.19 -1.90 -19.97
CA GLY A 368 4.28 -0.87 -19.46
C GLY A 368 3.92 -1.01 -17.98
N GLY A 369 4.46 -2.03 -17.30
CA GLY A 369 4.39 -2.17 -15.84
C GLY A 369 2.99 -2.41 -15.29
N ILE A 370 2.73 -1.90 -14.09
CA ILE A 370 1.42 -1.93 -13.43
C ILE A 370 1.01 -0.51 -13.05
N GLU A 371 -0.29 -0.28 -12.83
CA GLU A 371 -0.78 1.01 -12.37
C GLU A 371 -0.04 1.47 -11.09
N SER A 372 0.45 2.71 -11.12
CA SER A 372 1.19 3.30 -10.01
C SER A 372 0.26 3.57 -8.83
N ASN A 373 0.13 2.59 -7.94
CA ASN A 373 -0.61 2.72 -6.67
C ASN A 373 0.29 3.08 -5.48
N CYS A 374 1.55 3.47 -5.73
CA CYS A 374 2.45 3.91 -4.69
C CYS A 374 1.94 5.16 -3.98
N ARG A 375 1.86 5.11 -2.64
CA ARG A 375 1.36 6.24 -1.83
C ARG A 375 2.30 7.44 -1.84
N SER A 376 3.60 7.19 -2.04
CA SER A 376 4.64 8.20 -2.05
C SER A 376 5.61 7.93 -3.20
N TYR A 377 6.03 8.99 -3.88
CA TYR A 377 7.02 8.86 -4.95
C TYR A 377 8.39 8.59 -4.33
N LYS A 378 9.22 7.87 -5.08
CA LYS A 378 10.57 7.49 -4.65
C LYS A 378 11.53 8.50 -5.26
N GLU A 379 11.96 9.48 -4.47
CA GLU A 379 12.70 10.63 -4.98
C GLU A 379 14.09 10.24 -5.49
N VAL A 380 14.51 10.87 -6.58
CA VAL A 380 15.82 10.71 -7.19
C VAL A 380 16.51 12.07 -7.28
N GLN A 381 17.76 12.15 -6.82
CA GLN A 381 18.62 13.31 -7.05
C GLN A 381 19.67 12.95 -8.10
N ILE A 382 19.68 13.70 -9.19
CA ILE A 382 20.53 13.48 -10.36
C ILE A 382 21.70 14.46 -10.27
N HIS A 383 22.91 13.92 -10.11
CA HIS A 383 24.13 14.69 -10.06
C HIS A 383 24.66 14.94 -11.48
N GLY A 384 25.12 16.16 -11.76
CA GLY A 384 25.51 16.54 -13.12
C GLY A 384 24.38 17.22 -13.91
N PRO A 385 24.65 17.66 -15.14
CA PRO A 385 23.62 18.16 -16.04
C PRO A 385 22.64 17.05 -16.45
N VAL A 386 21.42 17.47 -16.81
CA VAL A 386 20.44 16.66 -17.55
C VAL A 386 20.30 17.31 -18.92
N CYS A 387 21.11 16.83 -19.87
CA CYS A 387 21.17 17.32 -21.24
C CYS A 387 20.05 16.67 -22.06
N LEU A 388 19.21 17.48 -22.69
CA LEU A 388 18.05 16.96 -23.41
C LEU A 388 18.44 16.02 -24.55
N ALA A 389 19.55 16.31 -25.24
CA ALA A 389 19.99 15.55 -26.41
C ALA A 389 20.63 14.19 -26.08
N THR A 390 21.04 13.96 -24.83
CA THR A 390 21.83 12.77 -24.47
C THR A 390 21.28 12.00 -23.28
N ASP A 391 20.49 12.64 -22.41
CA ASP A 391 20.02 12.02 -21.16
C ASP A 391 18.53 11.64 -21.21
N ILE A 392 17.82 11.94 -22.30
CA ILE A 392 16.40 11.64 -22.45
C ILE A 392 16.24 10.42 -23.35
N GLN A 393 15.59 9.39 -22.84
CA GLN A 393 15.22 8.20 -23.60
C GLN A 393 13.89 8.39 -24.31
N ALA A 394 12.89 8.92 -23.58
CA ALA A 394 11.56 9.13 -24.11
C ALA A 394 10.81 10.27 -23.40
N LEU A 395 9.79 10.81 -24.05
CA LEU A 395 8.79 11.71 -23.48
C LEU A 395 7.44 11.00 -23.46
N SER A 396 6.87 10.80 -22.27
CA SER A 396 5.51 10.30 -22.09
C SER A 396 4.53 11.46 -21.97
N VAL A 397 3.47 11.42 -22.78
CA VAL A 397 2.47 12.48 -22.94
C VAL A 397 1.08 11.90 -22.67
N PRO A 398 0.26 12.53 -21.81
CA PRO A 398 -1.08 12.04 -21.51
C PRO A 398 -2.01 12.18 -22.72
N GLY A 399 -2.99 11.28 -22.84
CA GLY A 399 -3.93 11.29 -23.95
C GLY A 399 -3.40 10.56 -25.19
N ARG A 400 -4.11 10.77 -26.31
CA ARG A 400 -3.77 10.29 -27.64
C ARG A 400 -3.18 11.40 -28.49
N TYR A 401 -2.35 11.03 -29.46
CA TYR A 401 -1.84 12.00 -30.44
C TYR A 401 -2.99 12.72 -31.17
N GLN A 402 -4.02 11.99 -31.62
CA GLN A 402 -5.09 12.49 -32.48
C GLN A 402 -5.90 13.58 -31.79
N THR A 403 -6.21 13.40 -30.50
CA THR A 403 -7.03 14.30 -29.70
C THR A 403 -6.24 15.41 -29.01
N ALA A 404 -4.91 15.35 -29.01
CA ALA A 404 -4.05 16.37 -28.44
C ALA A 404 -4.21 17.73 -29.13
N SER A 405 -4.03 18.81 -28.36
CA SER A 405 -4.07 20.17 -28.89
C SER A 405 -2.94 20.39 -29.91
N GLU A 406 -3.17 21.24 -30.91
CA GLU A 406 -2.13 21.57 -31.90
C GLU A 406 -0.90 22.24 -31.27
N VAL A 407 -1.09 22.95 -30.16
CA VAL A 407 0.01 23.54 -29.38
C VAL A 407 0.88 22.44 -28.77
N LEU A 408 0.25 21.47 -28.09
CA LEU A 408 0.97 20.36 -27.47
C LEU A 408 1.68 19.50 -28.51
N LYS A 409 1.01 19.17 -29.63
CA LYS A 409 1.62 18.41 -30.74
C LYS A 409 2.88 19.10 -31.27
N LYS A 410 2.82 20.43 -31.44
CA LYS A 410 3.97 21.22 -31.89
C LYS A 410 5.12 21.16 -30.89
N ASP A 411 4.85 21.39 -29.61
CA ASP A 411 5.87 21.37 -28.57
C ASP A 411 6.51 19.98 -28.43
N VAL A 412 5.71 18.91 -28.49
CA VAL A 412 6.19 17.51 -28.50
C VAL A 412 7.11 17.25 -29.69
N LEU A 413 6.73 17.70 -30.90
CA LEU A 413 7.56 17.51 -32.10
C LEU A 413 8.88 18.30 -32.02
N GLU A 414 8.85 19.54 -31.52
CA GLU A 414 10.07 20.35 -31.33
C GLU A 414 10.98 19.73 -30.26
N PHE A 415 10.39 19.25 -29.16
CA PHE A 415 11.12 18.53 -28.12
C PHE A 415 11.75 17.25 -28.67
N GLN A 416 10.99 16.44 -29.40
CA GLN A 416 11.47 15.19 -30.00
C GLN A 416 12.70 15.42 -30.87
N LYS A 417 12.69 16.44 -31.73
CA LYS A 417 13.82 16.77 -32.60
C LYS A 417 15.07 17.17 -31.81
N LYS A 418 14.89 17.88 -30.71
CA LYS A 418 15.98 18.40 -29.87
C LYS A 418 16.57 17.32 -28.96
N ALA A 419 15.71 16.50 -28.37
CA ALA A 419 16.10 15.43 -27.47
C ALA A 419 16.49 14.13 -28.20
N ASN A 420 16.10 14.00 -29.47
CA ASN A 420 16.26 12.77 -30.26
C ASN A 420 15.75 11.53 -29.50
N CYS A 421 14.56 11.66 -28.91
CA CYS A 421 13.98 10.67 -28.00
C CYS A 421 12.67 10.07 -28.57
N ASN A 422 12.22 8.97 -27.97
CA ASN A 422 10.92 8.37 -28.31
C ASN A 422 9.77 9.19 -27.73
N ILE A 423 8.63 9.19 -28.40
CA ILE A 423 7.40 9.83 -27.90
C ILE A 423 6.39 8.74 -27.60
N LEU A 424 5.90 8.73 -26.36
CA LEU A 424 4.95 7.75 -25.87
C LEU A 424 3.65 8.49 -25.54
N TRP A 425 2.59 8.22 -26.30
CA TRP A 425 1.25 8.72 -25.99
C TRP A 425 0.55 7.71 -25.10
N GLN A 426 0.23 8.10 -23.86
CA GLN A 426 -0.16 7.19 -22.79
C GLN A 426 -1.40 6.37 -23.15
N ASP A 427 -2.42 6.99 -23.76
CA ASP A 427 -3.66 6.28 -24.08
C ASP A 427 -3.55 5.47 -25.38
N ASP A 428 -2.60 5.82 -26.27
CA ASP A 428 -2.29 5.02 -27.46
C ASP A 428 -1.61 3.70 -27.07
N LEU A 429 -0.77 3.72 -26.03
CA LEU A 429 -0.16 2.51 -25.47
C LEU A 429 -1.14 1.64 -24.67
N LEU A 430 -2.09 2.25 -23.97
CA LEU A 430 -3.04 1.54 -23.11
C LEU A 430 -4.24 0.96 -23.87
N ASN A 431 -4.65 1.59 -24.97
CA ASN A 431 -5.82 1.18 -25.74
C ASN A 431 -5.51 1.31 -27.24
N PRO A 432 -4.76 0.39 -27.85
CA PRO A 432 -4.39 0.49 -29.26
C PRO A 432 -5.59 0.45 -30.23
N GLU A 433 -6.73 -0.13 -29.82
CA GLU A 433 -7.89 -0.37 -30.69
C GLU A 433 -9.05 0.64 -30.54
N ALA A 434 -8.99 1.58 -29.60
CA ALA A 434 -10.09 2.53 -29.37
C ALA A 434 -9.90 3.82 -30.17
N ASP A 435 -10.34 3.80 -31.44
CA ASP A 435 -10.47 4.98 -32.32
C ASP A 435 -11.61 5.93 -31.91
#